data_AF-A0ABD2SDV4-F1
#
_entry.id   AF-A0ABD2SDV4-F1
#
_cell.length_a   1.000
_cell.length_b   1.000
_cell.length_c   1.000
_cell.angle_alpha   90.00
_cell.angle_beta   90.00
_cell.angle_gamma   90.00
#
_symmetry.space_group_name_H-M   'P 1'
#
loop_
_entity.id
_entity.type
_entity.pdbx_description
1 polymer ?
#
loop_
_entity_poly.entity_id
_entity_poly.type
_entity_poly.pdbx_seq_one_letter_code
_entity_poly.pdbx_strand_id
1 'polypeptide(L)'
;MMMSDDYLSLLLLLPLLAPAMRILTSPFPIAPPHSKSIIPRTKFHQCRVAIKPPPPNFNFKTEFFSASRDAIEQTHPELLDLADNGTLFLIKKNLFGPVPSWRTEFVEPESIWLIGTNHLSMQSAVDVERVIRTVKPENVVVELCRSRVQGWHHVHF
;
A
#
# COMPACT_ATOMS: atom_id res chain seq x y z
N MET A 1 -20.57 -6.90 -36.49
CA MET A 1 -21.86 -7.60 -36.36
C MET A 1 -22.16 -7.72 -34.88
N MET A 2 -23.08 -6.87 -34.41
CA MET A 2 -23.80 -6.84 -33.13
C MET A 2 -23.00 -7.00 -31.82
N MET A 3 -22.67 -5.87 -31.17
CA MET A 3 -22.63 -5.79 -29.71
C MET A 3 -23.95 -5.18 -29.26
N SER A 4 -24.60 -5.89 -28.36
CA SER A 4 -26.02 -5.80 -28.01
C SER A 4 -26.42 -4.49 -27.35
N ASP A 5 -27.60 -4.01 -27.76
CA ASP A 5 -28.30 -2.80 -27.31
C ASP A 5 -28.82 -2.85 -25.84
N ASP A 6 -28.36 -3.79 -25.02
CA ASP A 6 -28.89 -4.01 -23.66
C ASP A 6 -28.22 -3.14 -22.58
N TYR A 7 -27.03 -2.58 -22.85
CA TYR A 7 -26.35 -1.66 -21.91
C TYR A 7 -26.92 -0.24 -21.94
N LEU A 8 -27.54 0.16 -23.06
CA LEU A 8 -28.05 1.52 -23.23
C LEU A 8 -29.39 1.74 -22.50
N SER A 9 -30.18 0.68 -22.28
CA SER A 9 -31.46 0.77 -21.55
C SER A 9 -31.28 0.86 -20.03
N LEU A 10 -30.16 0.39 -19.46
CA LEU A 10 -29.92 0.49 -18.01
C LEU A 10 -29.44 1.89 -17.57
N LEU A 11 -28.90 2.69 -18.50
CA LEU A 11 -28.36 4.02 -18.20
C LEU A 11 -29.39 5.15 -18.23
N LEU A 12 -30.64 4.88 -18.63
CA LEU A 12 -31.67 5.91 -18.82
C LEU A 12 -32.80 5.91 -17.78
N LEU A 13 -32.75 5.06 -16.74
CA LEU A 13 -33.88 4.88 -15.80
C LEU A 13 -33.58 5.04 -14.29
N LEU A 14 -32.50 5.73 -13.91
CA LEU A 14 -32.26 6.09 -12.50
C LEU A 14 -31.92 7.58 -12.31
N PRO A 15 -32.90 8.50 -12.38
CA PRO A 15 -32.85 9.72 -11.58
C PRO A 15 -33.66 9.52 -10.28
N LEU A 16 -33.24 10.18 -9.20
CA LEU A 16 -33.93 10.29 -7.90
C LEU A 16 -33.66 9.18 -6.87
N LEU A 17 -32.44 9.14 -6.31
CA LEU A 17 -32.22 9.26 -4.85
C LEU A 17 -30.71 9.34 -4.55
N ALA A 18 -30.07 10.49 -4.77
CA ALA A 18 -28.73 10.74 -4.25
C ALA A 18 -28.84 11.79 -3.13
N PRO A 19 -28.50 11.46 -1.87
CA PRO A 19 -28.40 12.47 -0.82
C PRO A 19 -27.28 13.44 -1.17
N ALA A 20 -27.53 14.73 -0.94
CA ALA A 20 -26.60 15.82 -1.21
C ALA A 20 -25.19 15.49 -0.69
N MET A 21 -24.24 15.27 -1.61
CA MET A 21 -22.82 15.19 -1.28
C MET A 21 -22.42 16.53 -0.67
N ARG A 22 -22.31 16.57 0.66
CA ARG A 22 -21.58 17.62 1.34
C ARG A 22 -20.13 17.49 0.89
N ILE A 23 -19.68 18.49 0.14
CA ILE A 23 -18.26 18.66 -0.18
C ILE A 23 -17.54 18.80 1.16
N LEU A 24 -16.86 17.72 1.59
CA LEU A 24 -15.92 17.77 2.69
C LEU A 24 -14.74 18.61 2.21
N THR A 25 -14.76 19.90 2.55
CA THR A 25 -13.64 20.80 2.40
C THR A 25 -12.45 20.19 3.12
N SER A 26 -11.41 19.81 2.38
CA SER A 26 -10.19 19.30 2.99
C SER A 26 -9.55 20.41 3.86
N PRO A 27 -9.02 20.08 5.05
CA PRO A 27 -8.35 21.06 5.91
C PRO A 27 -6.94 21.41 5.42
N PHE A 28 -6.54 20.92 4.24
CA PHE A 28 -5.20 21.10 3.70
C PHE A 28 -5.17 22.32 2.77
N PRO A 29 -4.35 23.35 3.06
CA PRO A 29 -4.29 24.54 2.24
C PRO A 29 -3.72 24.21 0.86
N ILE A 30 -4.51 24.42 -0.19
CA ILE A 30 -4.07 24.36 -1.58
C ILE A 30 -3.36 25.68 -1.87
N ALA A 31 -2.04 25.67 -1.90
CA ALA A 31 -1.24 26.84 -2.26
C ALA A 31 -1.36 27.11 -3.78
N PRO A 32 -1.46 28.38 -4.22
CA PRO A 32 -1.47 28.74 -5.63
C PRO A 32 -0.09 28.50 -6.28
N PRO A 33 -0.03 28.18 -7.59
CA PRO A 33 1.24 28.01 -8.27
C PRO A 33 1.88 29.39 -8.55
N HIS A 34 3.20 29.44 -8.39
CA HIS A 34 4.11 30.54 -8.73
C HIS A 34 4.18 31.77 -7.81
N SER A 35 5.11 31.69 -6.86
CA SER A 35 6.05 32.78 -6.62
C SER A 35 7.47 32.21 -6.59
N LYS A 36 8.40 32.82 -7.35
CA LYS A 36 9.81 32.40 -7.40
C LYS A 36 10.47 32.78 -6.07
N SER A 37 10.37 31.90 -5.07
CA SER A 37 11.10 32.04 -3.83
C SER A 37 12.59 31.79 -4.07
N ILE A 38 13.39 32.85 -4.02
CA ILE A 38 14.85 32.75 -3.94
C ILE A 38 15.16 32.34 -2.50
N ILE A 39 15.13 31.04 -2.23
CA ILE A 39 15.55 30.48 -0.95
C ILE A 39 17.09 30.51 -0.93
N PRO A 40 17.73 31.15 0.08
CA PRO A 40 19.17 31.01 0.26
C PRO A 40 19.46 29.53 0.47
N ARG A 41 20.35 28.93 -0.36
CA ARG A 41 20.85 27.57 -0.15
C ARG A 41 21.55 27.48 1.20
N THR A 42 20.78 27.23 2.26
CA THR A 42 21.35 26.70 3.49
C THR A 42 21.92 25.35 3.11
N LYS A 43 23.19 25.13 3.47
CA LYS A 43 23.89 23.88 3.23
C LYS A 43 23.11 22.81 3.98
N PHE A 44 22.24 22.08 3.29
CA PHE A 44 21.64 20.87 3.83
C PHE A 44 22.81 20.01 4.28
N HIS A 45 23.01 19.88 5.59
CA HIS A 45 23.85 18.84 6.13
C HIS A 45 23.29 17.54 5.57
N GLN A 46 24.01 16.92 4.64
CA GLN A 46 23.70 15.58 4.20
C GLN A 46 23.87 14.69 5.44
N CYS A 47 22.78 14.47 6.17
CA CYS A 47 22.73 13.43 7.17
C CYS A 47 22.83 12.11 6.39
N ARG A 48 24.06 11.67 6.14
CA ARG A 48 24.34 10.37 5.55
C ARG A 48 24.08 9.33 6.62
N VAL A 49 22.81 9.00 6.83
CA VAL A 49 22.42 7.82 7.59
C VAL A 49 22.84 6.63 6.74
N ALA A 50 23.97 6.03 7.10
CA ALA A 50 24.46 4.81 6.46
C ALA A 50 23.68 3.62 7.04
N ILE A 51 22.62 3.21 6.35
CA ILE A 51 21.93 1.96 6.65
C ILE A 51 22.86 0.83 6.22
N LYS A 52 23.23 -0.06 7.16
CA LYS A 52 24.01 -1.26 6.82
C LYS A 52 23.14 -2.12 5.90
N PRO A 53 23.65 -2.55 4.73
CA PRO A 53 22.88 -3.44 3.87
C PRO A 53 22.66 -4.77 4.59
N PRO A 54 21.62 -5.53 4.19
CA PRO A 54 21.46 -6.90 4.65
C PRO A 54 22.71 -7.73 4.31
N PRO A 55 23.02 -8.78 5.09
CA PRO A 55 24.14 -9.69 4.79
C PRO A 55 24.07 -10.25 3.36
N PRO A 56 25.21 -10.55 2.69
CA PRO A 56 25.24 -10.99 1.30
C PRO A 56 24.45 -12.27 1.00
N ASN A 57 24.27 -13.12 2.02
CA ASN A 57 23.57 -14.40 1.97
C ASN A 57 22.15 -14.32 2.54
N PHE A 58 21.69 -13.14 2.96
CA PHE A 58 20.36 -12.95 3.50
C PHE A 58 19.32 -13.07 2.38
N ASN A 59 18.35 -13.95 2.58
CA ASN A 59 17.18 -14.06 1.70
C ASN A 59 15.92 -13.94 2.55
N PHE A 60 15.26 -12.79 2.40
CA PHE A 60 14.04 -12.46 3.12
C PHE A 60 12.97 -13.54 2.96
N LYS A 61 12.74 -14.03 1.74
CA LYS A 61 11.68 -15.01 1.48
C LYS A 61 11.92 -16.27 2.31
N THR A 62 13.13 -16.82 2.27
CA THR A 62 13.42 -18.07 2.99
C THR A 62 13.38 -17.92 4.49
N GLU A 63 13.77 -16.75 5.01
CA GLU A 63 13.81 -16.50 6.46
C GLU A 63 12.42 -16.43 7.08
N PHE A 64 11.47 -15.80 6.38
CA PHE A 64 10.13 -15.56 6.92
C PHE A 64 9.06 -16.54 6.42
N PHE A 65 9.33 -17.35 5.39
CA PHE A 65 8.31 -18.18 4.73
C PHE A 65 7.57 -19.11 5.69
N SER A 66 8.27 -19.98 6.43
CA SER A 66 7.63 -20.99 7.29
C SER A 66 6.78 -20.33 8.38
N ALA A 67 7.38 -19.42 9.15
CA ALA A 67 6.70 -18.76 10.26
C ALA A 67 5.50 -17.93 9.78
N SER A 68 5.63 -17.27 8.64
CA SER A 68 4.54 -16.53 8.00
C SER A 68 3.41 -17.46 7.57
N ARG A 69 3.73 -18.53 6.82
CA ARG A 69 2.75 -19.50 6.34
C ARG A 69 1.96 -20.11 7.49
N ASP A 70 2.64 -20.59 8.53
CA ASP A 70 2.01 -21.24 9.68
C ASP A 70 1.08 -20.27 10.42
N ALA A 71 1.49 -19.00 10.56
CA ALA A 71 0.65 -17.97 11.18
C ALA A 71 -0.57 -17.63 10.32
N ILE A 72 -0.44 -17.60 9.00
CA ILE A 72 -1.55 -17.37 8.07
C ILE A 72 -2.51 -18.56 8.06
N GLU A 73 -2.01 -19.80 8.01
CA GLU A 73 -2.83 -21.02 8.08
C GLU A 73 -3.70 -21.05 9.34
N GLN A 74 -3.17 -20.58 10.47
CA GLN A 74 -3.90 -20.51 11.73
C GLN A 74 -4.95 -19.40 11.82
N THR A 75 -4.71 -18.25 11.18
CA THR A 75 -5.54 -17.04 11.39
C THR A 75 -6.44 -16.71 10.20
N HIS A 76 -5.96 -16.95 8.98
CA HIS A 76 -6.58 -16.60 7.71
C HIS A 76 -6.32 -17.69 6.66
N PRO A 77 -6.81 -18.93 6.86
CA PRO A 77 -6.57 -20.04 5.93
C PRO A 77 -7.07 -19.76 4.49
N GLU A 78 -8.03 -18.86 4.31
CA GLU A 78 -8.51 -18.36 3.02
C GLU A 78 -7.45 -17.57 2.22
N LEU A 79 -6.33 -17.22 2.84
CA LEU A 79 -5.18 -16.56 2.19
C LEU A 79 -3.97 -17.49 2.04
N LEU A 80 -4.09 -18.77 2.40
CA LEU A 80 -2.98 -19.72 2.44
C LEU A 80 -2.35 -19.94 1.07
N ASP A 81 -3.14 -19.93 -0.01
CA ASP A 81 -2.66 -20.02 -1.39
C ASP A 81 -1.68 -18.89 -1.75
N LEU A 82 -1.90 -17.67 -1.24
CA LEU A 82 -0.97 -16.55 -1.47
C LEU A 82 0.30 -16.70 -0.64
N ALA A 83 0.21 -17.29 0.55
CA ALA A 83 1.37 -17.60 1.38
C ALA A 83 2.22 -18.71 0.75
N ASP A 84 1.59 -19.81 0.32
CA ASP A 84 2.25 -20.96 -0.32
C ASP A 84 2.98 -20.54 -1.61
N ASN A 85 2.40 -19.64 -2.39
CA ASN A 85 3.00 -19.08 -3.60
C ASN A 85 4.08 -18.01 -3.31
N GLY A 86 4.35 -17.70 -2.04
CA GLY A 86 5.35 -16.70 -1.62
C GLY A 86 5.01 -15.28 -2.08
N THR A 87 3.72 -14.98 -2.20
CA THR A 87 3.16 -13.67 -2.58
C THR A 87 2.74 -12.86 -1.37
N LEU A 88 2.28 -13.53 -0.30
CA LEU A 88 1.85 -12.91 0.94
C LEU A 88 2.74 -13.33 2.11
N PHE A 89 3.21 -12.36 2.89
CA PHE A 89 3.97 -12.59 4.12
C PHE A 89 3.33 -11.85 5.30
N LEU A 90 3.31 -12.51 6.46
CA LEU A 90 2.91 -11.95 7.75
C LEU A 90 4.15 -11.80 8.63
N ILE A 91 4.48 -10.56 8.99
CA ILE A 91 5.58 -10.21 9.88
C ILE A 91 4.98 -9.69 11.19
N LYS A 92 5.34 -10.30 12.33
CA LYS A 92 4.85 -9.88 13.64
C LYS A 92 5.90 -9.03 14.37
N LYS A 93 5.43 -8.04 15.13
CA LYS A 93 6.25 -7.02 15.83
C LYS A 93 7.27 -7.58 16.80
N ASN A 94 7.02 -8.75 17.39
CA ASN A 94 7.90 -9.41 18.35
C ASN A 94 9.30 -9.77 17.81
N LEU A 95 9.62 -9.39 16.58
CA LEU A 95 10.91 -9.54 15.94
C LEU A 95 11.84 -8.32 16.08
N PHE A 96 11.31 -7.13 16.39
CA PHE A 96 12.09 -5.90 16.46
C PHE A 96 12.02 -5.30 17.87
N GLY A 97 13.18 -4.94 18.41
CA GLY A 97 13.38 -4.56 19.81
C GLY A 97 12.60 -3.31 20.27
N PRO A 98 12.80 -2.85 21.51
CA PRO A 98 12.01 -1.75 22.08
C PRO A 98 12.13 -0.46 21.26
N VAL A 99 11.02 0.27 21.14
CA VAL A 99 10.96 1.58 20.47
C VAL A 99 11.93 2.55 21.16
N PRO A 100 12.82 3.24 20.43
CA PRO A 100 13.73 4.22 21.02
C PRO A 100 12.99 5.36 21.73
N SER A 101 13.53 5.81 22.87
CA SER A 101 12.88 6.82 23.74
C SER A 101 12.67 8.19 23.10
N TRP A 102 13.31 8.48 21.97
CA TRP A 102 13.17 9.73 21.21
C TRP A 102 12.08 9.68 20.12
N ARG A 103 11.34 8.57 20.00
CA ARG A 103 10.26 8.33 19.03
C ARG A 103 9.03 7.77 19.74
N THR A 104 8.60 8.40 20.83
CA THR A 104 7.47 7.91 21.65
C THR A 104 6.13 8.03 20.94
N GLU A 105 6.02 8.90 19.94
CA GLU A 105 4.85 9.05 19.09
C GLU A 105 4.71 7.95 18.02
N PHE A 106 5.80 7.22 17.73
CA PHE A 106 5.78 6.13 16.76
C PHE A 106 5.53 4.80 17.46
N VAL A 107 4.41 4.17 17.13
CA VAL A 107 4.10 2.81 17.55
C VAL A 107 4.21 1.91 16.34
N GLU A 108 5.16 0.98 16.36
CA GLU A 108 5.25 -0.06 15.32
C GLU A 108 3.99 -0.93 15.37
N PRO A 109 3.37 -1.24 14.21
CA PRO A 109 2.18 -2.09 14.18
C PRO A 109 2.49 -3.49 14.71
N GLU A 110 1.50 -4.11 15.37
CA GLU A 110 1.64 -5.48 15.91
C GLU A 110 1.88 -6.53 14.81
N SER A 111 1.38 -6.26 13.60
CA SER A 111 1.61 -7.10 12.42
C SER A 111 1.70 -6.27 11.15
N ILE A 112 2.53 -6.72 10.21
CA ILE A 112 2.69 -6.16 8.88
C ILE A 112 2.38 -7.27 7.88
N TRP A 113 1.44 -7.00 6.98
CA TRP A 113 1.08 -7.88 5.88
C TRP A 113 1.73 -7.36 4.60
N LEU A 114 2.72 -8.10 4.10
CA LEU A 114 3.46 -7.75 2.89
C LEU A 114 2.94 -8.56 1.71
N ILE A 115 2.36 -7.89 0.72
CA ILE A 115 1.91 -8.50 -0.53
C ILE A 115 2.82 -8.08 -1.70
N GLY A 116 3.48 -9.06 -2.31
CA GLY A 116 4.36 -8.85 -3.46
C GLY A 116 3.63 -9.06 -4.77
N THR A 117 3.23 -7.99 -5.45
CA THR A 117 2.56 -8.09 -6.75
C THR A 117 3.55 -8.10 -7.91
N ASN A 118 3.31 -8.92 -8.93
CA ASN A 118 4.05 -8.86 -10.19
C ASN A 118 3.14 -8.26 -11.29
N HIS A 119 3.49 -7.07 -11.78
CA HIS A 119 2.72 -6.29 -12.78
C HIS A 119 1.38 -5.70 -12.29
N LEU A 120 0.80 -4.76 -13.06
CA LEU A 120 -0.56 -4.22 -12.85
C LEU A 120 -1.60 -5.18 -13.45
N SER A 121 -1.45 -6.47 -13.15
CA SER A 121 -2.38 -7.48 -13.67
C SER A 121 -3.71 -7.40 -12.92
N MET A 122 -4.80 -7.80 -13.58
CA MET A 122 -6.10 -7.93 -12.92
C MET A 122 -6.02 -8.89 -11.72
N GLN A 123 -5.25 -9.99 -11.85
CA GLN A 123 -5.06 -10.94 -10.77
C GLN A 123 -4.42 -10.28 -9.53
N SER A 124 -3.40 -9.45 -9.73
CA SER A 124 -2.78 -8.71 -8.63
C SER A 124 -3.76 -7.77 -7.93
N ALA A 125 -4.66 -7.12 -8.68
CA ALA A 125 -5.70 -6.27 -8.09
C ALA A 125 -6.70 -7.09 -7.25
N VAL A 126 -7.14 -8.25 -7.77
CA VAL A 126 -8.04 -9.18 -7.07
C VAL A 126 -7.39 -9.73 -5.80
N ASP A 127 -6.13 -10.13 -5.86
CA ASP A 127 -5.39 -10.66 -4.70
C ASP A 127 -5.23 -9.58 -3.62
N VAL A 128 -4.89 -8.35 -4.01
CA VAL A 128 -4.80 -7.21 -3.07
C VAL A 128 -6.15 -6.89 -2.46
N GLU A 129 -7.22 -6.81 -3.24
CA GLU A 129 -8.58 -6.58 -2.73
C GLU A 129 -8.95 -7.66 -1.72
N ARG A 130 -8.70 -8.94 -2.05
CA ARG A 130 -8.98 -10.08 -1.19
C ARG A 130 -8.27 -9.94 0.15
N VAL A 131 -6.97 -9.65 0.14
CA VAL A 131 -6.18 -9.45 1.37
C VAL A 131 -6.74 -8.28 2.20
N ILE A 132 -7.00 -7.12 1.59
CA ILE A 132 -7.51 -5.94 2.31
C ILE A 132 -8.88 -6.23 2.95
N ARG A 133 -9.79 -6.89 2.22
CA ARG A 133 -11.14 -7.20 2.72
C ARG A 133 -11.11 -8.20 3.87
N THR A 134 -10.21 -9.17 3.80
CA THR A 134 -10.02 -10.19 4.82
C THR A 134 -9.35 -9.62 6.07
N VAL A 135 -8.18 -8.99 5.91
CA VAL A 135 -7.33 -8.52 7.02
C VAL A 135 -7.88 -7.24 7.66
N LYS A 136 -8.57 -6.39 6.87
CA LYS A 136 -9.07 -5.08 7.29
C LYS A 136 -8.01 -4.23 8.01
N PRO A 137 -6.86 -3.96 7.37
CA PRO A 137 -5.76 -3.26 8.01
C PRO A 137 -6.15 -1.81 8.32
N GLU A 138 -5.60 -1.27 9.42
CA GLU A 138 -5.79 0.13 9.79
C GLU A 138 -5.12 1.09 8.80
N ASN A 139 -4.02 0.65 8.19
CA ASN A 139 -3.22 1.43 7.25
C ASN A 139 -2.80 0.56 6.06
N VAL A 140 -2.85 1.12 4.86
CA VAL A 140 -2.34 0.50 3.63
C VAL A 140 -1.24 1.38 3.07
N VAL A 141 -0.07 0.79 2.85
CA VAL A 141 1.10 1.46 2.26
C VAL A 141 1.42 0.79 0.94
N VAL A 142 1.63 1.59 -0.10
CA VAL A 142 1.99 1.10 -1.44
C VAL A 142 3.41 1.53 -1.76
N GLU A 143 4.29 0.54 -1.99
CA GLU A 143 5.60 0.79 -2.56
C GLU A 143 5.55 0.59 -4.07
N LEU A 144 5.97 1.60 -4.82
CA LEU A 144 6.10 1.54 -6.27
C LEU A 144 7.58 1.42 -6.63
N CYS A 145 7.94 0.43 -7.43
CA CYS A 145 9.31 0.35 -7.93
C CYS A 145 9.65 1.60 -8.78
N ARG A 146 10.94 1.99 -8.79
CA ARG A 146 11.40 3.28 -9.35
C ARG A 146 10.97 3.53 -10.80
N SER A 147 10.85 2.50 -11.64
CA SER A 147 10.38 2.62 -13.02
C SER A 147 8.91 3.05 -13.11
N ARG A 148 8.11 2.78 -12.07
CA ARG A 148 6.67 3.04 -12.05
C ARG A 148 6.33 4.41 -11.48
N VAL A 149 7.16 4.97 -10.61
CA VAL A 149 6.99 6.34 -10.09
C VAL A 149 6.90 7.37 -11.23
N GLN A 150 7.61 7.13 -12.34
CA GLN A 150 7.59 8.04 -13.51
C GLN A 150 6.25 8.06 -14.27
N GLY A 151 5.44 6.99 -14.19
CA GLY A 151 4.12 6.92 -14.83
C GLY A 151 2.96 7.45 -13.98
N TRP A 152 3.21 7.76 -12.69
CA TRP A 152 2.18 8.14 -11.72
C TRP A 152 1.76 9.61 -11.76
N HIS A 153 2.39 10.44 -12.60
CA HIS A 153 1.96 11.83 -12.79
C HIS A 153 0.60 11.97 -13.52
N HIS A 154 -0.01 10.88 -13.99
CA HIS A 154 -1.23 10.90 -14.81
C HIS A 154 -2.40 10.06 -14.29
N VAL A 155 -2.30 9.45 -13.10
CA VAL A 155 -3.41 8.64 -12.55
C VAL A 155 -4.14 9.45 -11.48
N HIS A 156 -5.35 9.90 -11.79
CA HIS A 156 -6.29 10.49 -10.84
C HIS A 156 -7.22 9.39 -10.31
N PHE A 157 -7.36 9.31 -8.98
CA PHE A 157 -8.41 8.52 -8.30
C PHE A 157 -9.70 9.32 -8.21
#